data_AF-A0A1J7BDV2-F1
#
_entry.id   AF-A0A1J7BDV2-F1
#
_cell.length_a   1.000
_cell.length_b   1.000
_cell.length_c   1.000
_cell.angle_alpha   90.00
_cell.angle_beta   90.00
_cell.angle_gamma   90.00
#
_symmetry.space_group_name_H-M   'P 1'
#
loop_
_entity.id
_entity.type
_entity.pdbx_description
1 polymer ?
#
loop_
_entity_poly.entity_id
_entity_poly.type
_entity_poly.pdbx_seq_one_letter_code
_entity_poly.pdbx_strand_id
1 'polypeptide(L)'
;MVKNHAGFLVERGVPVEVLTVNQQVWRDLGLHPSVTVHTLREGEGRHPLPRGERVLVYRAPGKAIDLLRPLGRHPRHGRTAEIAVGVLERAHRRAADAFHLGVFVRGYRVVRPYLLWRVAHTRLAPALDPARFERVVACDSHAVPIAWHLARQSPRLVATLEFDRSVWDHLPVVAQAQDGEEVAAP
;
A
#
# COMPACT_ATOMS: atom_id res chain seq x y z
N MET A 1 -6.03 14.94 -9.68
CA MET A 1 -4.84 14.97 -10.56
C MET A 1 -4.75 13.70 -11.40
N VAL A 2 -4.61 12.51 -10.79
CA VAL A 2 -4.54 11.21 -11.49
C VAL A 2 -5.69 11.00 -12.48
N LYS A 3 -6.95 11.21 -12.06
CA LYS A 3 -8.14 11.07 -12.94
C LYS A 3 -8.01 11.90 -14.23
N ASN A 4 -7.71 13.19 -14.10
CA ASN A 4 -7.63 14.10 -15.24
C ASN A 4 -6.45 13.76 -16.16
N HIS A 5 -5.35 13.24 -15.61
CA HIS A 5 -4.22 12.79 -16.42
C HIS A 5 -4.54 11.48 -17.15
N ALA A 6 -5.16 10.51 -16.46
CA ALA A 6 -5.59 9.26 -17.07
C ALA A 6 -6.62 9.50 -18.19
N GLY A 7 -7.59 10.40 -18.00
CA GLY A 7 -8.54 10.77 -19.05
C GLY A 7 -7.85 11.35 -20.28
N PHE A 8 -6.95 12.32 -20.09
CA PHE A 8 -6.16 12.91 -21.17
C PHE A 8 -5.36 11.87 -21.98
N LEU A 9 -4.79 10.87 -21.31
CA LEU A 9 -4.03 9.79 -21.94
C LEU A 9 -4.95 8.85 -22.73
N VAL A 10 -6.08 8.47 -22.13
CA VAL A 10 -7.06 7.60 -22.79
C VAL A 10 -7.66 8.26 -24.03
N GLU A 11 -7.97 9.56 -23.95
CA GLU A 11 -8.43 10.37 -25.10
C GLU A 11 -7.41 10.38 -26.25
N ARG A 12 -6.14 10.07 -26.00
CA ARG A 12 -5.07 9.96 -27.00
C ARG A 12 -4.73 8.53 -27.38
N GLY A 13 -5.56 7.57 -26.98
CA GLY A 13 -5.35 6.15 -27.25
C GLY A 13 -4.19 5.52 -26.47
N VAL A 14 -3.67 6.19 -25.44
CA VAL A 14 -2.61 5.65 -24.60
C VAL A 14 -3.24 4.71 -23.56
N PRO A 15 -2.86 3.42 -23.51
CA PRO A 15 -3.34 2.51 -22.48
C PRO A 15 -2.86 2.96 -21.10
N VAL A 16 -3.78 3.06 -20.13
CA VAL A 16 -3.47 3.47 -18.76
C VAL A 16 -3.82 2.35 -17.79
N GLU A 17 -2.87 2.00 -16.95
CA GLU A 17 -3.08 1.08 -15.83
C GLU A 17 -2.82 1.82 -14.50
N VAL A 18 -3.72 1.67 -13.53
CA VAL A 18 -3.63 2.29 -12.21
C VAL A 18 -3.41 1.21 -11.16
N LEU A 19 -2.26 1.27 -10.49
CA LEU A 19 -1.98 0.44 -9.32
C LEU A 19 -2.40 1.17 -8.05
N THR A 20 -3.28 0.57 -7.23
CA THR A 20 -3.79 1.21 -6.02
C THR A 20 -4.06 0.23 -4.89
N VAL A 21 -4.04 0.72 -3.65
CA VAL A 21 -4.49 -0.05 -2.48
C VAL A 21 -6.01 -0.10 -2.40
N ASN A 22 -6.71 0.98 -2.76
CA ASN A 22 -8.18 1.04 -2.63
C ASN A 22 -8.84 1.33 -3.99
N GLN A 23 -9.33 0.28 -4.65
CA GLN A 23 -10.01 0.40 -5.94
C GLN A 23 -11.33 1.17 -5.85
N GLN A 24 -12.04 1.09 -4.72
CA GLN A 24 -13.38 1.67 -4.61
C GLN A 24 -13.36 3.18 -4.76
N VAL A 25 -12.34 3.85 -4.18
CA VAL A 25 -12.15 5.30 -4.29
C VAL A 25 -12.07 5.75 -5.75
N TRP A 26 -11.44 4.97 -6.63
CA TRP A 26 -11.32 5.32 -8.05
C TRP A 26 -12.60 5.08 -8.84
N ARG A 27 -13.39 4.08 -8.46
CA ARG A 27 -14.72 3.87 -9.05
C ARG A 27 -15.64 5.02 -8.68
N ASP A 28 -15.66 5.41 -7.41
CA ASP A 28 -16.52 6.48 -6.90
C ASP A 28 -16.16 7.84 -7.51
N LEU A 29 -14.86 8.07 -7.76
CA LEU A 29 -14.38 9.29 -8.43
C LEU A 29 -14.67 9.31 -9.94
N GLY A 30 -15.20 8.23 -10.52
CA GLY A 30 -15.51 8.13 -11.95
C GLY A 30 -14.25 8.12 -12.83
N LEU A 31 -13.31 7.21 -12.53
CA LEU A 31 -12.19 6.92 -13.44
C LEU A 31 -12.72 6.40 -14.79
N HIS A 32 -12.03 6.73 -15.89
CA HIS A 32 -12.47 6.33 -17.23
C HIS A 32 -12.56 4.79 -17.36
N PRO A 33 -13.63 4.24 -17.98
CA PRO A 33 -13.85 2.77 -18.04
C PRO A 33 -12.70 1.98 -18.68
N SER A 34 -12.01 2.56 -19.66
CA SER A 34 -10.86 1.95 -20.32
C SER A 34 -9.58 1.89 -19.46
N VAL A 35 -9.58 2.44 -18.25
CA VAL A 35 -8.43 2.40 -17.34
C VAL A 35 -8.48 1.11 -16.53
N THR A 36 -7.49 0.26 -16.70
CA THR A 36 -7.36 -0.97 -15.92
C THR A 36 -6.87 -0.64 -14.51
N VAL A 37 -7.62 -1.05 -13.48
CA VAL A 37 -7.24 -0.80 -12.08
C VAL A 37 -6.80 -2.08 -11.39
N HIS A 38 -5.53 -2.12 -11.00
CA HIS A 38 -4.94 -3.21 -10.21
C HIS A 38 -4.97 -2.87 -8.74
N THR A 39 -5.49 -3.79 -7.93
CA THR A 39 -5.57 -3.59 -6.48
C THR A 39 -4.56 -4.40 -5.69
N LEU A 40 -3.87 -3.72 -4.77
CA LEU A 40 -3.01 -4.34 -3.76
C LEU A 40 -3.79 -4.80 -2.52
N ARG A 41 -5.10 -4.48 -2.41
CA ARG A 41 -5.91 -4.69 -1.19
C ARG A 41 -5.96 -6.14 -0.74
N GLU A 42 -6.13 -7.07 -1.68
CA GLU A 42 -6.14 -8.50 -1.36
C GLU A 42 -4.76 -9.00 -0.90
N GLY A 43 -3.69 -8.32 -1.33
CA GLY A 43 -2.31 -8.58 -0.96
C GLY A 43 -1.96 -8.06 0.44
N GLU A 44 -2.35 -6.83 0.74
CA GLU A 44 -2.17 -6.21 2.06
C GLU A 44 -3.02 -6.92 3.13
N GLY A 45 -4.28 -7.26 2.80
CA GLY A 45 -5.20 -7.94 3.73
C GLY A 45 -4.89 -9.42 4.03
N ARG A 46 -4.19 -10.14 3.14
CA ARG A 46 -3.75 -11.53 3.37
C ARG A 46 -2.31 -11.64 3.86
N HIS A 47 -1.56 -10.54 3.98
CA HIS A 47 -0.15 -10.65 4.35
C HIS A 47 -0.02 -11.19 5.78
N PRO A 48 0.74 -12.28 6.01
CA PRO A 48 0.92 -12.89 7.33
C PRO A 48 1.82 -12.06 8.26
N LEU A 49 1.99 -10.76 8.00
CA LEU A 49 2.81 -9.93 8.87
C LEU A 49 2.23 -9.80 10.28
N PRO A 50 0.91 -9.71 10.55
CA PRO A 50 0.42 -9.88 11.91
C PRO A 50 0.84 -11.20 12.57
N ARG A 51 1.17 -12.24 11.78
CA ARG A 51 1.59 -13.57 12.26
C ARG A 51 3.11 -13.71 12.47
N GLY A 52 3.94 -13.19 11.57
CA GLY A 52 5.40 -13.19 11.71
C GLY A 52 5.93 -12.08 12.62
N GLU A 53 5.22 -10.95 12.64
CA GLU A 53 5.40 -9.86 13.60
C GLU A 53 5.08 -10.32 15.00
N ARG A 54 4.16 -11.28 15.20
CA ARG A 54 3.99 -11.97 16.49
C ARG A 54 5.32 -12.57 17.00
N VAL A 55 6.24 -13.01 16.15
CA VAL A 55 7.54 -13.54 16.61
C VAL A 55 8.53 -12.43 16.95
N LEU A 56 8.60 -11.38 16.13
CA LEU A 56 9.50 -10.24 16.36
C LEU A 56 9.03 -9.38 17.55
N VAL A 57 7.72 -9.15 17.63
CA VAL A 57 7.01 -8.40 18.67
C VAL A 57 6.82 -9.21 19.95
N TYR A 58 6.85 -10.55 19.94
CA TYR A 58 6.89 -11.33 21.20
C TYR A 58 8.32 -11.64 21.70
N ARG A 59 9.36 -11.57 20.86
CA ARG A 59 10.75 -11.71 21.34
C ARG A 59 11.26 -10.48 22.10
N ALA A 60 10.79 -9.28 21.73
CA ALA A 60 11.12 -8.04 22.43
C ALA A 60 10.58 -7.97 23.89
N PRO A 61 9.30 -8.30 24.18
CA PRO A 61 8.77 -8.26 25.54
C PRO A 61 9.41 -9.33 26.43
N GLY A 62 9.86 -10.48 25.92
CA GLY A 62 10.61 -11.44 26.73
C GLY A 62 11.83 -10.82 27.40
N LYS A 63 12.67 -10.10 26.65
CA LYS A 63 13.85 -9.43 27.20
C LYS A 63 13.52 -8.22 28.08
N ALA A 64 12.50 -7.43 27.71
CA ALA A 64 12.08 -6.29 28.52
C ALA A 64 11.45 -6.72 29.86
N ILE A 65 10.65 -7.79 29.83
CA ILE A 65 10.05 -8.40 31.03
C ILE A 65 11.12 -9.09 31.86
N ASP A 66 12.09 -9.78 31.27
CA ASP A 66 13.21 -10.40 32.00
C ASP A 66 14.10 -9.34 32.67
N LEU A 67 14.27 -8.17 32.04
CA LEU A 67 14.98 -7.02 32.62
C LEU A 67 14.22 -6.40 33.81
N LEU A 68 12.89 -6.49 33.82
CA LEU A 68 12.01 -5.93 34.86
C LEU A 68 11.59 -6.97 35.92
N ARG A 69 11.82 -8.26 35.67
CA ARG A 69 11.53 -9.39 36.57
C ARG A 69 12.22 -9.31 37.96
N PRO A 70 13.43 -8.74 38.12
CA PRO A 70 14.03 -8.59 39.46
C PRO A 70 13.36 -7.51 40.33
N LEU A 71 12.54 -6.61 39.77
CA LEU A 71 11.88 -5.53 40.52
C LEU A 71 10.51 -5.95 41.11
N GLY A 72 9.90 -7.02 40.60
CA GLY A 72 8.51 -7.40 40.91
C GLY A 72 8.35 -8.51 41.97
N ARG A 73 9.42 -9.02 42.58
CA ARG A 73 9.33 -10.14 43.54
C ARG A 73 9.31 -9.65 45.00
N HIS A 74 8.17 -9.12 45.44
CA HIS A 74 7.83 -9.13 46.86
C HIS A 74 6.32 -9.37 47.06
N PRO A 75 5.89 -10.62 47.28
CA PRO A 75 4.50 -10.94 47.52
C PRO A 75 4.22 -10.98 49.02
N ARG A 76 3.38 -10.06 49.54
CA ARG A 76 2.74 -10.22 50.85
C ARG A 76 1.33 -9.59 50.87
N HIS A 77 0.33 -10.48 51.07
CA HIS A 77 -1.07 -10.29 51.49
C HIS A 77 -2.17 -10.13 50.40
N GLY A 78 -3.20 -10.98 50.48
CA GLY A 78 -4.12 -11.34 49.39
C GLY A 78 -5.23 -10.35 49.00
N ARG A 79 -5.40 -9.19 49.67
CA ARG A 79 -6.34 -8.13 49.22
C ARG A 79 -5.67 -7.05 48.37
N THR A 80 -4.36 -6.84 48.55
CA THR A 80 -3.59 -5.94 47.68
C THR A 80 -3.24 -6.60 46.35
N ALA A 81 -3.35 -7.93 46.27
CA ALA A 81 -3.11 -8.71 45.06
C ALA A 81 -4.10 -8.38 43.92
N GLU A 82 -5.40 -8.24 44.19
CA GLU A 82 -6.39 -7.88 43.16
C GLU A 82 -6.17 -6.46 42.62
N ILE A 83 -5.86 -5.51 43.51
CA ILE A 83 -5.51 -4.14 43.13
C ILE A 83 -4.20 -4.11 42.34
N ALA A 84 -3.20 -4.90 42.75
CA ALA A 84 -1.94 -5.04 42.04
C ALA A 84 -2.13 -5.65 40.65
N VAL A 85 -3.00 -6.63 40.48
CA VAL A 85 -3.36 -7.21 39.18
C VAL A 85 -4.02 -6.14 38.29
N GLY A 86 -4.98 -5.38 38.81
CA GLY A 86 -5.62 -4.30 38.04
C GLY A 86 -4.66 -3.16 37.67
N VAL A 87 -3.70 -2.83 38.53
CA VAL A 87 -2.63 -1.85 38.22
C VAL A 87 -1.68 -2.40 37.18
N LEU A 88 -1.31 -3.68 37.28
CA LEU A 88 -0.45 -4.36 36.33
C LEU A 88 -1.10 -4.48 34.95
N GLU A 89 -2.40 -4.75 34.87
CA GLU A 89 -3.14 -4.76 33.60
C GLU A 89 -3.23 -3.39 32.94
N ARG A 90 -3.41 -2.32 33.72
CA ARG A 90 -3.41 -0.94 33.19
C ARG A 90 -2.01 -0.52 32.75
N ALA A 91 -0.98 -0.90 33.50
CA ALA A 91 0.41 -0.67 33.13
C ALA A 91 0.76 -1.45 31.85
N HIS A 92 0.32 -2.69 31.73
CA HIS A 92 0.50 -3.52 30.54
C HIS A 92 -0.21 -2.93 29.32
N ARG A 93 -1.47 -2.50 29.45
CA ARG A 93 -2.20 -1.82 28.38
C ARG A 93 -1.50 -0.54 27.93
N ARG A 94 -1.09 0.33 28.86
CA ARG A 94 -0.34 1.55 28.51
C ARG A 94 1.00 1.27 27.85
N ALA A 95 1.72 0.24 28.30
CA ALA A 95 2.97 -0.18 27.69
C ALA A 95 2.74 -0.75 26.28
N ALA A 96 1.68 -1.53 26.08
CA ALA A 96 1.29 -2.07 24.78
C ALA A 96 0.89 -0.95 23.81
N ASP A 97 0.11 0.04 24.26
CA ASP A 97 -0.29 1.21 23.47
C ASP A 97 0.92 2.07 23.11
N ALA A 98 1.81 2.33 24.08
CA ALA A 98 3.04 3.08 23.85
C ALA A 98 3.99 2.36 22.89
N PHE A 99 4.09 1.02 22.99
CA PHE A 99 4.85 0.22 22.04
C PHE A 99 4.23 0.24 20.64
N HIS A 100 2.91 0.13 20.55
CA HIS A 100 2.19 0.18 19.29
C HIS A 100 2.39 1.54 18.59
N LEU A 101 2.21 2.65 19.30
CA LEU A 101 2.39 3.99 18.75
C LEU A 101 3.86 4.32 18.45
N GLY A 102 4.79 3.92 19.32
CA GLY A 102 6.20 4.31 19.24
C GLY A 102 7.05 3.43 18.32
N VAL A 103 6.84 2.11 18.37
CA VAL A 103 7.70 1.13 17.69
C VAL A 103 7.00 0.53 16.48
N PHE A 104 5.75 0.10 16.63
CA PHE A 104 5.02 -0.53 15.52
C PHE A 104 4.73 0.49 14.42
N VAL A 105 4.09 1.62 14.69
CA VAL A 105 3.79 2.63 13.66
C VAL A 105 5.07 3.13 12.97
N ARG A 106 6.13 3.37 13.75
CA ARG A 106 7.40 3.90 13.22
C ARG A 106 8.18 2.87 12.43
N GLY A 107 8.28 1.64 12.93
CA GLY A 107 8.91 0.52 12.23
C GLY A 107 8.14 0.16 10.97
N TYR A 108 6.81 0.01 11.07
CA TYR A 108 5.93 -0.29 9.95
C TYR A 108 6.05 0.74 8.83
N ARG A 109 6.16 2.04 9.14
CA ARG A 109 6.37 3.09 8.13
C ARG A 109 7.63 2.87 7.28
N VAL A 110 8.67 2.25 7.84
CA VAL A 110 9.94 1.98 7.14
C VAL A 110 9.84 0.69 6.31
N VAL A 111 9.18 -0.36 6.82
CA VAL A 111 9.11 -1.65 6.12
C VAL A 111 7.99 -1.69 5.08
N ARG A 112 6.92 -0.90 5.28
CA ARG A 112 5.73 -0.87 4.42
C ARG A 112 6.05 -0.73 2.92
N PRO A 113 6.95 0.17 2.48
CA PRO A 113 7.22 0.31 1.05
C PRO A 113 7.90 -0.94 0.44
N TYR A 114 8.78 -1.61 1.18
CA TYR A 114 9.40 -2.87 0.74
C TYR A 114 8.36 -4.01 0.67
N LEU A 115 7.41 -4.02 1.59
CA LEU A 115 6.34 -5.01 1.62
C LEU A 115 5.35 -4.81 0.47
N LEU A 116 4.97 -3.56 0.20
CA LEU A 116 4.12 -3.24 -0.94
C LEU A 116 4.80 -3.65 -2.26
N TRP A 117 6.11 -3.42 -2.40
CA TRP A 117 6.88 -3.96 -3.51
C TRP A 117 6.83 -5.49 -3.57
N ARG A 118 7.08 -6.19 -2.47
CA ARG A 118 7.06 -7.66 -2.45
C ARG A 118 5.70 -8.22 -2.84
N VAL A 119 4.62 -7.60 -2.36
CA VAL A 119 3.25 -7.98 -2.71
C VAL A 119 2.95 -7.70 -4.18
N ALA A 120 3.30 -6.51 -4.66
CA ALA A 120 3.16 -6.15 -6.07
C ALA A 120 3.92 -7.15 -6.95
N HIS A 121 5.17 -7.46 -6.62
CA HIS A 121 6.00 -8.36 -7.41
C HIS A 121 5.51 -9.82 -7.33
N THR A 122 4.99 -10.30 -6.20
CA THR A 122 4.58 -11.70 -6.08
C THR A 122 3.22 -11.97 -6.72
N ARG A 123 2.29 -11.01 -6.68
CA ARG A 123 0.90 -11.22 -7.15
C ARG A 123 0.59 -10.56 -8.46
N LEU A 124 1.22 -9.42 -8.71
CA LEU A 124 0.98 -8.66 -9.91
C LEU A 124 2.14 -8.78 -10.90
N ALA A 125 3.18 -9.60 -10.66
CA ALA A 125 4.22 -9.83 -11.67
C ALA A 125 3.69 -10.17 -13.07
N PRO A 126 2.65 -11.01 -13.25
CA PRO A 126 2.12 -11.28 -14.58
C PRO A 126 1.41 -10.06 -15.22
N ALA A 127 0.83 -9.18 -14.39
CA ALA A 127 0.10 -8.00 -14.84
C ALA A 127 1.01 -6.76 -15.01
N LEU A 128 2.02 -6.64 -14.15
CA LEU A 128 3.00 -5.55 -14.06
C LEU A 128 4.31 -5.95 -14.72
N ASP A 129 4.25 -6.50 -15.93
CA ASP A 129 5.46 -6.74 -16.72
C ASP A 129 6.08 -5.38 -17.10
N PRO A 130 7.26 -5.01 -16.55
CA PRO A 130 7.89 -3.72 -16.80
C PRO A 130 8.27 -3.49 -18.26
N ALA A 131 8.34 -4.55 -19.07
CA ALA A 131 8.59 -4.45 -20.51
C ALA A 131 7.39 -3.92 -21.30
N ARG A 132 6.18 -4.00 -20.74
CA ARG A 132 4.93 -3.52 -21.38
C ARG A 132 4.68 -2.03 -21.16
N PHE A 133 5.43 -1.40 -20.26
CA PHE A 133 5.24 -0.01 -19.88
C PHE A 133 6.45 0.82 -20.30
N GLU A 134 6.18 2.00 -20.86
CA GLU A 134 7.23 2.99 -21.16
C GLU A 134 7.46 3.95 -20.00
N ARG A 135 6.42 4.17 -19.16
CA ARG A 135 6.47 5.12 -18.06
C ARG A 135 5.65 4.65 -16.86
N VAL A 136 6.18 4.90 -15.67
CA VAL A 136 5.49 4.72 -14.39
C VAL A 136 5.49 6.04 -13.62
N VAL A 137 4.32 6.48 -13.17
CA VAL A 137 4.14 7.72 -12.40
C VAL A 137 3.79 7.37 -10.96
N ALA A 138 4.73 7.60 -10.02
CA ALA A 138 4.47 7.41 -8.61
C ALA A 138 3.68 8.61 -8.05
N CYS A 139 2.44 8.35 -7.64
CA CYS A 139 1.50 9.38 -7.22
C CYS A 139 1.61 9.77 -5.73
N ASP A 140 2.31 8.97 -4.93
CA ASP A 140 2.52 9.20 -3.51
C ASP A 140 3.86 8.57 -3.04
N SER A 141 4.24 8.85 -1.79
CA SER A 141 5.49 8.38 -1.20
C SER A 141 5.57 6.85 -1.03
N HIS A 142 4.43 6.15 -0.98
CA HIS A 142 4.38 4.69 -0.90
C HIS A 142 4.50 4.03 -2.28
N ALA A 143 4.13 4.74 -3.35
CA ALA A 143 4.30 4.29 -4.73
C ALA A 143 5.75 4.40 -5.22
N VAL A 144 6.55 5.31 -4.65
CA VAL A 144 7.95 5.55 -5.08
C VAL A 144 8.79 4.28 -5.13
N PRO A 145 8.82 3.42 -4.09
CA PRO A 145 9.68 2.24 -4.14
C PRO A 145 9.21 1.18 -5.13
N ILE A 146 7.90 1.10 -5.38
CA ILE A 146 7.35 0.24 -6.43
C ILE A 146 7.81 0.73 -7.80
N ALA A 147 7.66 2.03 -8.08
CA ALA A 147 8.10 2.63 -9.34
C ALA A 147 9.61 2.45 -9.56
N TRP A 148 10.42 2.65 -8.52
CA TRP A 148 11.88 2.44 -8.58
C TRP A 148 12.22 0.98 -8.91
N HIS A 149 11.58 0.03 -8.25
CA HIS A 149 11.83 -1.38 -8.50
C HIS A 149 11.40 -1.82 -9.91
N LEU A 150 10.27 -1.32 -10.43
CA LEU A 150 9.84 -1.57 -11.81
C LEU A 150 10.87 -1.01 -12.81
N ALA A 151 11.32 0.22 -12.63
CA ALA A 151 12.33 0.83 -13.50
C ALA A 151 13.68 0.08 -13.46
N ARG A 152 14.03 -0.54 -12.33
CA ARG A 152 15.23 -1.40 -12.25
C ARG A 152 15.12 -2.70 -13.03
N GLN A 153 13.90 -3.17 -13.32
CA GLN A 153 13.67 -4.40 -14.07
C GLN A 153 13.65 -4.16 -15.58
N SER A 154 13.37 -2.93 -16.03
CA SER A 154 13.38 -2.57 -17.44
C SER A 154 14.10 -1.22 -17.63
N PRO A 155 15.28 -1.18 -18.27
CA PRO A 155 15.99 0.06 -18.56
C PRO A 155 15.22 1.05 -19.44
N ARG A 156 14.16 0.58 -20.13
CA ARG A 156 13.29 1.40 -20.99
C ARG A 156 12.17 2.07 -20.22
N LEU A 157 11.88 1.62 -19.00
CA LEU A 157 10.80 2.15 -18.19
C LEU A 157 11.23 3.42 -17.44
N VAL A 158 10.62 4.55 -17.79
CA VAL A 158 10.87 5.84 -17.14
C VAL A 158 10.03 5.94 -15.87
N ALA A 159 10.66 6.02 -14.71
CA ALA A 159 9.97 6.34 -13.44
C ALA A 159 9.98 7.85 -13.17
N THR A 160 8.82 8.42 -12.89
CA THR A 160 8.66 9.85 -12.56
C THR A 160 7.63 10.06 -11.45
N LEU A 161 7.66 11.26 -10.85
CA LEU A 161 6.63 11.75 -9.93
C LEU A 161 5.70 12.78 -10.61
N GLU A 162 6.05 13.18 -11.83
CA GLU A 162 5.40 14.27 -12.54
C GLU A 162 4.40 13.75 -13.57
N PHE A 163 3.23 14.40 -13.61
CA PHE A 163 2.19 14.17 -14.61
C PHE A 163 2.45 15.01 -15.86
N ASP A 164 3.62 14.85 -16.47
CA ASP A 164 4.03 15.60 -17.66
C ASP A 164 3.23 15.14 -18.89
N ARG A 165 2.29 15.98 -19.33
CA ARG A 165 1.44 15.69 -20.49
C ARG A 165 2.12 16.00 -21.82
N SER A 166 3.13 16.86 -21.81
CA SER A 166 3.78 17.35 -23.04
C SER A 166 4.38 16.22 -23.88
N VAL A 167 4.79 15.13 -23.20
CA VAL A 167 5.26 13.89 -23.81
C VAL A 167 4.26 13.32 -24.81
N TRP A 168 2.95 13.49 -24.59
CA TRP A 168 1.89 12.91 -25.42
C TRP A 168 1.07 13.94 -26.19
N ASP A 169 1.44 15.23 -26.14
CA ASP A 169 0.70 16.28 -26.87
C ASP A 169 0.75 16.10 -28.39
N HIS A 170 1.77 15.41 -28.89
CA HIS A 170 1.92 15.10 -30.31
C HIS A 170 0.96 14.01 -30.82
N LEU A 171 0.30 13.27 -29.91
CA LEU A 171 -0.65 12.23 -30.29
C LEU A 171 -2.03 12.85 -30.59
N PRO A 172 -2.71 12.40 -31.65
CA PRO A 172 -4.05 12.87 -31.97
C PRO A 172 -5.04 12.47 -30.86
N VAL A 173 -6.06 13.31 -30.65
CA VAL A 173 -7.20 12.92 -29.83
C VAL A 173 -7.99 11.89 -30.61
N VAL A 174 -8.01 10.66 -30.11
CA VAL A 174 -8.82 9.57 -30.62
C VAL A 174 -10.25 9.87 -30.18
N ALA A 175 -11.01 10.52 -31.07
CA ALA A 175 -12.45 10.65 -30.90
C ALA A 175 -13.00 9.22 -30.71
N GLN A 176 -13.51 8.92 -29.51
CA GLN A 176 -14.23 7.67 -29.29
C GLN A 176 -15.40 7.70 -30.28
N ALA A 177 -15.37 6.78 -31.26
CA ALA A 177 -16.46 6.61 -32.20
C ALA A 177 -17.77 6.49 -31.43
N GLN A 178 -18.77 7.22 -31.90
CA GLN A 178 -20.13 7.17 -31.40
C GLN A 178 -20.72 5.79 -31.70
N ASP A 179 -20.45 4.79 -30.85
CA ASP A 179 -21.18 3.52 -30.91
C ASP A 179 -22.50 3.68 -30.14
N GLY A 180 -23.32 4.56 -30.70
CA GLY A 180 -24.77 4.62 -30.56
C GLY A 180 -25.38 4.64 -31.97
N GLU A 181 -24.80 3.88 -32.89
CA GLU A 181 -25.39 3.57 -34.19
C GLU A 181 -26.62 2.69 -33.93
N GLU A 182 -27.71 3.35 -33.60
CA GLU A 182 -29.07 2.86 -33.70
C GLU A 182 -29.31 2.57 -35.18
N VAL A 183 -28.90 1.37 -35.61
CA VAL A 183 -29.26 0.80 -36.90
C VAL A 183 -30.76 0.62 -36.89
N ALA A 184 -31.45 1.65 -37.36
CA ALA A 184 -32.76 1.53 -37.95
C ALA A 184 -32.67 0.47 -39.06
N ALA A 185 -33.43 -0.61 -38.88
CA ALA A 185 -33.74 -1.54 -39.95
C ALA A 185 -35.27 -1.62 -40.11
N PRO A 186 -35.75 -1.71 -41.36
CA PRO A 186 -37.07 -1.28 -41.82
C PRO A 186 -38.25 -2.19 -41.46
#